data_AF-A0A962M0Q1-F1
#
_entry.id   AF-A0A962M0Q1-F1
#
_cell.length_a   1.000
_cell.length_b   1.000
_cell.length_c   1.000
_cell.angle_alpha   90.00
_cell.angle_beta   90.00
_cell.angle_gamma   90.00
#
_symmetry.space_group_name_H-M   'P 1'
#
loop_
_entity.id
_entity.type
_entity.pdbx_description
1 polymer ?
#
loop_
_entity_poly.entity_id
_entity_poly.type
_entity_poly.pdbx_seq_one_letter_code
_entity_poly.pdbx_strand_id
1 'polypeptide(L)'
;MKSDQLRLSNLVSKRAPLRSGGALPLAVLQGEGIGPELIAACQPVFEAIEHNTPYRFDVEYGGRIGKDALAESGTALTEEVVAFCRH
;
A
#
# COMPACT_ATOMS: atom_id res chain seq x y z
N MET A 1 -11.17 -29.99 -6.36
CA MET A 1 -11.47 -28.55 -6.58
C MET A 1 -12.16 -27.86 -5.39
N LYS A 2 -11.75 -28.15 -4.13
CA LYS A 2 -12.33 -27.52 -2.91
C LYS A 2 -11.28 -27.00 -1.91
N SER A 3 -10.00 -26.99 -2.27
CA SER A 3 -8.90 -26.78 -1.32
C SER A 3 -8.43 -25.33 -1.17
N ASP A 4 -8.73 -24.45 -2.14
CA ASP A 4 -8.16 -23.10 -2.17
C ASP A 4 -9.01 -22.03 -1.46
N GLN A 5 -10.31 -22.27 -1.28
CA GLN A 5 -11.19 -21.33 -0.56
C GLN A 5 -10.94 -21.31 0.97
N LEU A 6 -10.35 -22.37 1.52
CA LEU A 6 -10.19 -22.50 2.98
C LEU A 6 -8.97 -21.73 3.54
N ARG A 7 -8.11 -21.17 2.68
CA ARG A 7 -6.92 -20.41 3.13
C ARG A 7 -7.10 -18.90 3.14
N LEU A 8 -8.09 -18.36 2.42
CA LEU A 8 -8.39 -16.92 2.40
C LEU A 8 -9.14 -16.46 3.66
N SER A 9 -9.97 -17.32 4.25
CA SER A 9 -10.74 -16.98 5.47
C SER A 9 -9.87 -16.75 6.71
N ASN A 10 -8.69 -17.37 6.77
CA ASN A 10 -7.81 -17.28 7.94
C ASN A 10 -6.83 -16.10 7.91
N LEU A 11 -6.63 -15.43 6.76
CA LEU A 11 -5.81 -14.22 6.69
C LEU A 11 -6.54 -12.97 7.17
N VAL A 12 -7.87 -13.00 7.22
CA VAL A 12 -8.71 -11.84 7.59
C VAL A 12 -8.85 -11.68 9.11
N SER A 13 -8.58 -12.73 9.89
CA SER A 13 -9.03 -12.83 11.30
C SER A 13 -8.08 -12.24 12.36
N LYS A 14 -7.02 -11.50 11.99
CA LYS A 14 -6.06 -10.92 12.96
C LYS A 14 -5.92 -9.39 12.92
N ARG A 15 -6.69 -8.66 12.11
CA ARG A 15 -6.60 -7.19 12.07
C ARG A 15 -7.53 -6.55 13.09
N ALA A 16 -7.02 -5.53 13.76
CA ALA A 16 -7.77 -4.65 14.64
C ALA A 16 -9.09 -4.20 13.99
N PRO A 17 -10.17 -4.01 14.77
CA PRO A 17 -11.44 -3.57 14.23
C PRO A 17 -11.24 -2.30 13.41
N LEU A 18 -11.73 -2.33 12.18
CA LEU A 18 -11.74 -1.17 11.29
C LEU A 18 -12.48 -0.05 12.01
N ARG A 19 -11.84 1.12 12.12
CA ARG A 19 -12.50 2.30 12.65
C ARG A 19 -13.72 2.59 11.77
N SER A 20 -14.90 2.57 12.38
CA SER A 20 -16.16 2.80 11.69
C SER A 20 -16.15 4.17 11.00
N GLY A 21 -16.21 4.18 9.67
CA GLY A 21 -16.58 5.36 8.87
C GLY A 21 -15.47 6.15 8.18
N GLY A 22 -14.19 5.78 8.29
CA GLY A 22 -13.07 6.47 7.61
C GLY A 22 -12.43 5.65 6.49
N ALA A 23 -11.87 6.31 5.49
CA ALA A 23 -10.96 5.67 4.53
C ALA A 23 -9.69 5.18 5.25
N LEU A 24 -9.14 4.06 4.79
CA LEU A 24 -7.91 3.47 5.31
C LEU A 24 -6.71 4.18 4.69
N PRO A 25 -5.83 4.82 5.48
CA PRO A 25 -4.64 5.44 4.94
C PRO A 25 -3.72 4.40 4.31
N LEU A 26 -3.24 4.69 3.11
CA LEU A 26 -2.32 3.85 2.34
C LEU A 26 -1.19 4.70 1.78
N ALA A 27 -0.05 4.69 2.47
CA ALA A 27 1.18 5.29 2.02
C ALA A 27 1.88 4.39 0.96
N VAL A 28 2.05 4.92 -0.25
CA VAL A 28 2.65 4.21 -1.39
C VAL A 28 4.01 4.78 -1.72
N LEU A 29 5.03 3.93 -1.75
CA LEU A 29 6.36 4.25 -2.23
C LEU A 29 6.62 3.47 -3.51
N GLN A 30 6.75 4.17 -4.65
CA GLN A 30 6.86 3.53 -5.96
C GLN A 30 8.19 2.79 -6.14
N GLY A 31 9.26 3.27 -5.49
CA GLY A 31 10.59 2.67 -5.58
C GLY A 31 11.15 2.73 -6.99
N GLU A 32 11.83 1.66 -7.40
CA GLU A 32 12.65 1.60 -8.62
C GLU A 32 12.41 0.34 -9.44
N GLY A 33 13.02 0.30 -10.63
CA GLY A 33 12.88 -0.83 -11.54
C GLY A 33 11.44 -0.86 -12.05
N ILE A 34 10.78 -2.00 -11.89
CA ILE A 34 9.37 -2.21 -12.29
C ILE A 34 8.35 -1.67 -11.27
N GLY A 35 8.83 -1.05 -10.18
CA GLY A 35 8.00 -0.60 -9.06
C GLY A 35 6.87 0.34 -9.50
N PRO A 36 7.15 1.46 -10.19
CA PRO A 36 6.12 2.39 -10.66
C PRO A 36 5.04 1.73 -11.53
N GLU A 37 5.44 0.86 -12.46
CA GLU A 37 4.51 0.15 -13.36
C GLU A 37 3.64 -0.86 -12.61
N LEU A 38 4.23 -1.57 -11.65
CA LEU A 38 3.51 -2.56 -10.84
C LEU A 38 2.52 -1.89 -9.90
N ILE A 39 2.92 -0.78 -9.27
CA ILE A 39 2.03 0.03 -8.43
C ILE A 39 0.87 0.60 -9.25
N ALA A 40 1.13 1.12 -10.46
CA ALA A 40 0.06 1.58 -11.36
C ALA A 40 -0.91 0.44 -11.71
N ALA A 41 -0.41 -0.78 -11.92
CA ALA A 41 -1.23 -1.96 -12.17
C ALA A 41 -2.05 -2.42 -10.95
N CYS A 42 -1.74 -1.96 -9.73
CA CYS A 42 -2.54 -2.23 -8.54
C CYS A 42 -3.80 -1.36 -8.45
N GLN A 43 -3.85 -0.22 -9.15
CA GLN A 43 -4.97 0.72 -9.07
C GLN A 43 -6.35 0.07 -9.34
N PRO A 44 -6.53 -0.74 -10.42
CA PRO A 44 -7.81 -1.41 -10.67
C PRO A 44 -8.17 -2.44 -9.58
N VAL A 45 -7.19 -2.97 -8.85
CA VAL A 45 -7.42 -3.90 -7.74
C VAL A 45 -8.01 -3.14 -6.55
N PHE A 46 -7.49 -1.95 -6.23
CA PHE A 46 -8.08 -1.11 -5.19
C PHE A 46 -9.50 -0.71 -5.53
N GLU A 47 -9.75 -0.25 -6.77
CA GLU A 47 -11.09 0.09 -7.25
C GLU A 47 -12.06 -1.10 -7.15
N ALA A 48 -11.62 -2.30 -7.52
CA ALA A 48 -12.43 -3.50 -7.39
C ALA A 48 -12.77 -3.83 -5.92
N ILE A 49 -11.82 -3.63 -4.99
CA ILE A 49 -12.07 -3.82 -3.56
C ILE A 49 -13.08 -2.80 -3.06
N GLU A 50 -12.91 -1.52 -3.37
CA GLU A 50 -13.82 -0.46 -2.93
C GLU A 50 -15.24 -0.61 -3.51
N HIS A 51 -15.34 -1.09 -4.74
CA HIS A 51 -16.63 -1.35 -5.40
C HIS A 51 -17.40 -2.50 -4.74
N ASN A 52 -16.70 -3.55 -4.31
CA ASN A 52 -17.33 -4.79 -3.84
C ASN A 52 -17.38 -4.92 -2.31
N THR A 53 -16.82 -3.95 -1.57
CA THR A 53 -16.71 -4.02 -0.12
C THR A 53 -16.94 -2.66 0.54
N PRO A 54 -17.14 -2.61 1.87
CA PRO A 54 -17.16 -1.35 2.62
C PRO A 54 -15.79 -0.69 2.78
N TYR A 55 -14.70 -1.34 2.35
CA TYR A 55 -13.35 -0.77 2.49
C TYR A 55 -13.16 0.42 1.56
N ARG A 56 -12.52 1.47 2.06
CA ARG A 56 -12.10 2.64 1.29
C ARG A 56 -10.63 2.89 1.59
N PHE A 57 -9.88 3.41 0.62
CA PHE A 57 -8.47 3.72 0.76
C PHE A 57 -8.23 5.21 0.53
N ASP A 58 -7.45 5.82 1.39
CA ASP A 58 -6.90 7.16 1.19
C ASP A 58 -5.45 6.98 0.77
N VAL A 59 -5.21 7.03 -0.53
CA VAL A 59 -3.92 6.67 -1.12
C VAL A 59 -3.07 7.92 -1.27
N GLU A 60 -1.95 7.96 -0.56
CA GLU A 60 -0.94 9.00 -0.70
C GLU A 60 0.35 8.42 -1.27
N TYR A 61 1.04 9.21 -2.09
CA TYR A 61 2.31 8.81 -2.71
C TYR A 61 3.45 9.54 -2.03
N GLY A 62 4.41 8.78 -1.51
CA GLY A 62 5.58 9.31 -0.84
C GLY A 62 6.72 9.64 -1.79
N GLY A 63 7.79 10.19 -1.20
CA GLY A 63 9.00 10.56 -1.92
C GLY A 63 9.82 9.36 -2.44
N ARG A 64 10.95 9.69 -3.08
CA ARG A 64 11.90 8.71 -3.61
C ARG A 64 12.46 7.83 -2.50
N ILE A 65 12.72 6.57 -2.85
CA ILE A 65 13.46 5.60 -2.02
C ILE A 65 14.49 4.87 -2.88
N GLY A 66 15.45 4.18 -2.25
CA GLY A 66 16.43 3.35 -2.95
C GLY A 66 17.61 4.14 -3.52
N LYS A 67 18.19 3.65 -4.61
CA LYS A 67 19.19 4.33 -5.46
C LYS A 67 18.78 5.73 -5.90
N ASP A 68 17.52 6.00 -6.22
CA ASP A 68 17.07 7.34 -6.63
C ASP A 68 17.19 8.32 -5.46
N ALA A 69 16.73 7.92 -4.27
CA ALA A 69 16.94 8.69 -3.05
C ALA A 69 18.43 8.81 -2.70
N LEU A 70 19.20 7.75 -2.87
CA LEU A 70 20.63 7.71 -2.58
C LEU A 70 21.40 8.68 -3.50
N ALA A 71 21.05 8.74 -4.78
CA ALA A 71 21.68 9.62 -5.75
C ALA A 71 21.41 11.10 -5.46
N GLU A 72 20.21 11.43 -4.99
CA GLU A 72 19.81 12.81 -4.72
C GLU A 72 20.22 13.30 -3.32
N SER A 73 20.11 12.45 -2.31
CA SER A 73 20.20 12.84 -0.89
C SER A 73 21.35 12.20 -0.13
N GLY A 74 22.07 11.25 -0.72
CA GLY A 74 23.12 10.48 -0.05
C GLY A 74 22.61 9.39 0.91
N THR A 75 21.29 9.20 1.02
CA THR A 75 20.67 8.09 1.76
C THR A 75 19.57 7.42 0.94
N ALA A 76 19.47 6.09 1.04
CA ALA A 76 18.44 5.33 0.34
C ALA A 76 17.04 5.44 1.00
N LEU A 77 16.98 5.97 2.23
CA LEU A 77 15.75 6.20 2.96
C LEU A 77 15.91 7.50 3.76
N THR A 78 15.18 8.54 3.36
CA THR A 78 15.22 9.85 4.02
C THR A 78 14.29 9.86 5.24
N GLU A 79 14.58 10.73 6.21
CA GLU A 79 13.67 10.92 7.36
C GLU A 79 12.30 11.47 6.92
N GLU A 80 12.25 12.22 5.81
CA GLU A 80 11.00 12.66 5.18
C GLU A 80 10.11 11.48 4.78
N VAL A 81 10.66 10.47 4.10
CA VAL A 81 9.90 9.26 3.74
C VAL A 81 9.50 8.46 4.97
N VAL A 82 10.37 8.37 5.98
CA VAL A 82 10.03 7.71 7.25
C VAL A 82 8.88 8.44 7.95
N ALA A 83 8.91 9.77 7.98
CA ALA A 83 7.85 10.58 8.56
C ALA A 83 6.53 10.41 7.80
N PHE A 84 6.58 10.40 6.46
CA PHE A 84 5.44 10.12 5.59
C PHE A 84 4.77 8.78 5.94
N CYS A 85 5.54 7.71 6.10
CA CYS A 85 4.97 6.39 6.43
C CYS A 85 4.45 6.23 7.87
N ARG A 86 4.72 7.18 8.77
CA ARG A 86 4.27 7.15 10.17
C ARG A 86 2.92 7.82 10.39
N HIS A 87 2.40 8.53 9.39
CA HIS A 87 1.07 9.15 9.41
C HIS A 87 -0.02 8.10 9.15
#